data_AF-A0A4S2J3Y9-F1
#
_entry.id   AF-A0A4S2J3Y9-F1
#
_cell.length_a   1.000
_cell.length_b   1.000
_cell.length_c   1.000
_cell.angle_alpha   90.00
_cell.angle_beta   90.00
_cell.angle_gamma   90.00
#
_symmetry.space_group_name_H-M   'P 1'
#
loop_
_entity.id
_entity.type
_entity.pdbx_description
1 polymer ?
#
loop_
_entity_poly.entity_id
_entity_poly.type
_entity_poly.pdbx_seq_one_letter_code
_entity_poly.pdbx_strand_id
1 'polypeptide(L)'
;MWIPEGGPAPSTLVAGPAPGTLAGGPTPGAPVGGAPPAVPAPRKGRLFGRRRAEAVSEAEELRAWIARTQGLDAERVAGLVRQVEAEAAALRERAVAEAGDEAREIVEDARATAKEILADAREAAKVTDRLREDADRQRADVSAAERRLAELQARIVNADETALLQEAGIYAYRHVLQDAIAYRSRLDTLRDEIKSLTRAGRAVHATTDWTVNGSKREGQKMVRDFSKLMLRAYNAEADYAVRSMRPYRLTSLVDRLYKSRETIAKLGATMHIRISDEFHNARVRELELTADYLQKKDEEKEAQREARAREREEAAVQRELDRQREKLNKELGHYQAALERLRERGDAGGAAELEAKLAEIEDSLQDVESRAANVRTGYVYVISNIGAFGDRIVKIGMTRRLEPLERVYELSGAAVPFRFDVHALIFSKDAVGLEAELHRHFASQRVNQVNSRKEFFYATPVEVRDALHRFAGQHLIEFTEEPQALEWRASRNGEAGGTARPGEALTR
;
A
#
# COMPACT_ATOMS: atom_id res chain seq x y z
N MET A 1 -19.58 -23.89 -6.58
CA MET A 1 -19.96 -25.21 -7.12
C MET A 1 -18.83 -25.65 -8.03
N TRP A 2 -18.30 -26.84 -7.76
CA TRP A 2 -17.24 -27.58 -8.45
C TRP A 2 -15.75 -27.25 -8.22
N ILE A 3 -15.01 -28.33 -7.96
CA ILE A 3 -13.61 -28.55 -7.55
C ILE A 3 -13.04 -29.62 -8.51
N PRO A 4 -11.73 -29.63 -8.78
CA PRO A 4 -10.94 -30.88 -8.78
C PRO A 4 -9.71 -30.73 -7.87
N GLU A 5 -9.47 -31.54 -6.83
CA GLU A 5 -8.94 -32.93 -6.77
C GLU A 5 -7.76 -33.21 -7.73
N GLY A 6 -6.57 -33.66 -7.32
CA GLY A 6 -6.03 -33.97 -6.00
C GLY A 6 -4.60 -34.56 -6.06
N GLY A 7 -3.89 -34.53 -4.91
CA GLY A 7 -2.82 -35.44 -4.48
C GLY A 7 -1.34 -35.00 -4.66
N PRO A 8 -0.36 -35.55 -3.90
CA PRO A 8 -0.41 -36.19 -2.57
C PRO A 8 0.48 -35.48 -1.51
N ALA A 9 0.21 -35.78 -0.24
CA ALA A 9 0.88 -35.23 0.95
C ALA A 9 2.23 -35.91 1.28
N PRO A 10 3.21 -35.20 1.88
CA PRO A 10 4.35 -35.83 2.52
C PRO A 10 4.18 -35.97 4.05
N SER A 11 4.70 -37.11 4.52
CA SER A 11 4.68 -37.62 5.88
C SER A 11 5.33 -36.72 6.94
N THR A 12 4.74 -36.84 8.12
CA THR A 12 5.23 -36.51 9.47
C THR A 12 6.75 -36.63 9.67
N LEU A 13 7.40 -35.49 9.94
CA LEU A 13 8.73 -35.43 10.55
C LEU A 13 8.60 -35.51 12.07
N VAL A 14 9.17 -36.58 12.64
CA VAL A 14 9.38 -36.75 14.08
C VAL A 14 10.53 -35.84 14.51
N ALA A 15 10.23 -34.96 15.47
CA ALA A 15 11.20 -34.08 16.12
C ALA A 15 12.13 -34.88 17.04
N GLY A 16 13.44 -34.71 16.87
CA GLY A 16 14.45 -35.12 17.84
C GLY A 16 14.48 -34.18 19.05
N PRO A 17 14.81 -34.66 20.25
CA PRO A 17 14.90 -33.81 21.43
C PRO A 17 16.30 -33.19 21.58
N ALA A 18 16.34 -31.95 22.04
CA ALA A 18 17.48 -31.33 22.71
C ALA A 18 17.08 -30.99 24.16
N PRO A 19 17.99 -30.48 25.01
CA PRO A 19 18.89 -31.21 25.88
C PRO A 19 18.47 -31.14 27.37
N GLY A 20 19.03 -32.02 28.21
CA GLY A 20 18.78 -32.02 29.66
C GLY A 20 19.90 -32.67 30.47
N THR A 21 20.55 -31.83 31.27
CA THR A 21 21.65 -31.99 32.23
C THR A 21 21.42 -33.09 33.29
N LEU A 22 22.48 -33.80 33.72
CA LEU A 22 23.01 -33.82 35.12
C LEU A 22 24.01 -34.97 35.40
N ALA A 23 25.20 -34.55 35.87
CA ALA A 23 26.03 -35.06 36.97
C ALA A 23 26.25 -36.58 37.22
N GLY A 24 27.53 -36.94 37.40
CA GLY A 24 27.99 -38.07 38.24
C GLY A 24 29.25 -38.77 37.72
N GLY A 25 30.41 -38.55 38.36
CA GLY A 25 31.58 -39.47 38.27
C GLY A 25 31.34 -40.79 39.06
N PRO A 26 32.33 -41.68 39.30
CA PRO A 26 33.78 -41.52 39.13
C PRO A 26 34.57 -42.75 38.58
N THR A 27 35.88 -42.53 38.38
CA THR A 27 37.06 -43.46 38.46
C THR A 27 37.24 -44.63 37.47
N PRO A 28 38.45 -44.78 36.86
CA PRO A 28 38.85 -45.98 36.12
C PRO A 28 39.56 -46.99 37.06
N GLY A 29 39.12 -48.25 37.02
CA GLY A 29 39.71 -49.37 37.75
C GLY A 29 40.21 -50.46 36.81
N ALA A 30 41.51 -50.75 36.92
CA ALA A 30 42.23 -52.02 36.75
C ALA A 30 42.04 -52.89 35.48
N PRO A 31 43.15 -53.33 34.86
CA PRO A 31 43.24 -54.64 34.23
C PRO A 31 43.82 -55.70 35.20
N VAL A 32 43.11 -56.81 35.34
CA VAL A 32 43.56 -58.12 35.86
C VAL A 32 43.64 -59.03 34.63
N GLY A 33 44.59 -59.93 34.40
CA GLY A 33 45.75 -60.44 35.12
C GLY A 33 46.34 -61.59 34.26
N GLY A 34 47.50 -62.11 34.64
CA GLY A 34 48.07 -63.30 33.98
C GLY A 34 49.55 -63.52 34.27
N ALA A 35 49.88 -63.99 35.47
CA ALA A 35 51.21 -64.42 35.85
C ALA A 35 51.53 -65.83 35.30
N PRO A 36 52.79 -66.15 34.96
CA PRO A 36 53.23 -67.53 34.77
C PRO A 36 53.62 -68.18 36.13
N PRO A 37 53.52 -69.52 36.27
CA PRO A 37 53.51 -70.19 37.57
C PRO A 37 54.92 -70.46 38.14
N ALA A 38 55.01 -70.41 39.46
CA ALA A 38 56.14 -70.90 40.26
C ALA A 38 55.96 -72.38 40.60
N VAL A 39 57.06 -73.14 40.57
CA VAL A 39 57.15 -74.52 41.07
C VAL A 39 58.34 -74.59 42.05
N PRO A 40 58.24 -75.37 43.17
CA PRO A 40 58.66 -74.90 44.48
C PRO A 40 60.03 -75.42 44.94
N ALA A 41 60.57 -74.79 45.99
CA ALA A 41 61.67 -75.32 46.78
C ALA A 41 61.16 -76.21 47.93
N PRO A 42 61.83 -77.34 48.23
CA PRO A 42 61.76 -77.97 49.54
C PRO A 42 63.04 -77.76 50.37
N ARG A 43 62.83 -77.71 51.68
CA ARG A 43 63.76 -77.28 52.74
C ARG A 43 64.57 -78.44 53.35
N LYS A 44 65.80 -78.08 53.76
CA LYS A 44 66.66 -78.51 54.89
C LYS A 44 66.26 -79.72 55.78
N GLY A 45 67.24 -80.59 56.07
CA GLY A 45 67.46 -81.12 57.44
C GLY A 45 68.13 -82.50 57.62
N ARG A 46 69.45 -82.49 57.87
CA ARG A 46 70.20 -83.19 58.96
C ARG A 46 70.32 -84.75 59.03
N LEU A 47 71.61 -85.14 59.18
CA LEU A 47 72.23 -86.16 60.06
C LEU A 47 72.63 -87.56 59.52
N PHE A 48 73.84 -87.94 59.96
CA PHE A 48 74.57 -89.22 59.96
C PHE A 48 75.38 -89.64 58.73
N GLY A 49 76.70 -89.61 58.92
CA GLY A 49 77.69 -90.23 58.06
C GLY A 49 77.85 -91.73 58.30
N ARG A 50 78.73 -92.31 57.47
CA ARG A 50 79.18 -93.71 57.42
C ARG A 50 78.18 -94.72 56.84
N ARG A 51 78.07 -94.71 55.50
CA ARG A 51 78.25 -95.85 54.58
C ARG A 51 77.95 -95.36 53.16
N ARG A 52 78.90 -94.64 52.55
CA ARG A 52 78.81 -94.03 51.21
C ARG A 52 79.73 -94.73 50.20
N ALA A 53 80.12 -95.97 50.46
CA ALA A 53 81.11 -96.70 49.66
C ALA A 53 80.48 -97.77 48.75
N GLU A 54 79.36 -98.39 49.14
CA GLU A 54 78.78 -99.50 48.35
C GLU A 54 77.65 -99.04 47.40
N ALA A 55 76.82 -98.06 47.77
CA ALA A 55 75.81 -97.49 46.85
C ALA A 55 76.42 -96.60 45.74
N VAL A 56 77.66 -96.13 45.93
CA VAL A 56 78.40 -95.41 44.89
C VAL A 56 78.92 -96.39 43.83
N SER A 57 79.17 -97.65 44.19
CA SER A 57 79.66 -98.68 43.26
C SER A 57 78.59 -99.07 42.24
N GLU A 58 77.34 -99.32 42.67
CA GLU A 58 76.24 -99.62 41.73
C GLU A 58 75.89 -98.40 40.85
N ALA A 59 75.96 -97.17 41.39
CA ALA A 59 75.74 -95.95 40.62
C ALA A 59 76.87 -95.66 39.62
N GLU A 60 78.11 -96.05 39.93
CA GLU A 60 79.26 -95.95 39.03
C GLU A 60 79.26 -97.06 37.95
N GLU A 61 78.79 -98.27 38.27
CA GLU A 61 78.59 -99.34 37.30
C GLU A 61 77.44 -99.02 36.32
N LEU A 62 76.34 -98.43 36.80
CA LEU A 62 75.27 -97.90 35.94
C LEU A 62 75.75 -96.71 35.08
N ARG A 63 76.58 -95.81 35.63
CA ARG A 63 77.20 -94.70 34.86
C ARG A 63 78.18 -95.21 33.80
N ALA A 64 78.93 -96.27 34.08
CA ALA A 64 79.84 -96.90 33.13
C ALA A 64 79.11 -97.71 32.05
N TRP A 65 77.91 -98.23 32.33
CA TRP A 65 77.03 -98.84 31.33
C TRP A 65 76.38 -97.78 30.43
N ILE A 66 75.89 -96.67 30.99
CA ILE A 66 75.37 -95.52 30.23
C ILE A 66 76.45 -94.91 29.32
N ALA A 67 77.69 -94.76 29.81
CA ALA A 67 78.83 -94.25 29.03
C ALA A 67 79.24 -95.17 27.86
N ARG A 68 78.99 -96.49 27.96
CA ARG A 68 79.31 -97.47 26.90
C ARG A 68 78.27 -97.54 25.79
N THR A 69 77.03 -97.15 26.05
CA THR A 69 75.91 -97.36 25.10
C THR A 69 75.20 -96.08 24.62
N GLN A 70 75.49 -94.89 25.17
CA GLN A 70 74.77 -93.65 24.81
C GLN A 70 75.55 -92.60 24.01
N GLY A 71 76.81 -92.85 23.62
CA GLY A 71 77.56 -91.89 22.78
C GLY A 71 76.96 -91.69 21.39
N LEU A 72 76.50 -92.78 20.76
CA LEU A 72 75.90 -92.76 19.42
C LEU A 72 74.46 -92.23 19.41
N ASP A 73 73.69 -92.47 20.47
CA ASP A 73 72.30 -91.98 20.58
C ASP A 73 72.23 -90.51 21.01
N ALA A 74 73.13 -90.04 21.89
CA ALA A 74 73.17 -88.63 22.28
C ALA A 74 73.64 -87.71 21.14
N GLU A 75 74.62 -88.14 20.33
CA GLU A 75 75.03 -87.40 19.13
C GLU A 75 73.94 -87.38 18.05
N ARG A 76 73.21 -88.49 17.86
CA ARG A 76 72.05 -88.52 16.95
C ARG A 76 70.94 -87.59 17.41
N VAL A 77 70.60 -87.61 18.69
CA VAL A 77 69.57 -86.72 19.26
C VAL A 77 70.01 -85.26 19.18
N ALA A 78 71.27 -84.94 19.49
CA ALA A 78 71.79 -83.58 19.33
C ALA A 78 71.83 -83.13 17.85
N GLY A 79 72.11 -84.05 16.92
CA GLY A 79 72.01 -83.81 15.49
C GLY A 79 70.57 -83.52 15.04
N LEU A 80 69.61 -84.32 15.52
CA LEU A 80 68.17 -84.11 15.25
C LEU A 80 67.66 -82.79 15.82
N VAL A 81 68.07 -82.44 17.05
CA VAL A 81 67.69 -81.17 17.69
C VAL A 81 68.23 -80.00 16.88
N ARG A 82 69.49 -80.02 16.44
CA ARG A 82 70.05 -78.97 15.56
C ARG A 82 69.30 -78.87 14.24
N GLN A 83 68.88 -80.01 13.68
CA GLN A 83 68.12 -80.05 12.43
C GLN A 83 66.71 -79.45 12.62
N VAL A 84 66.00 -79.81 13.68
CA VAL A 84 64.69 -79.24 14.01
C VAL A 84 64.80 -77.76 14.38
N GLU A 85 65.85 -77.34 15.07
CA GLU A 85 66.12 -75.93 15.36
C GLU A 85 66.38 -75.12 14.08
N ALA A 86 67.12 -75.68 13.12
CA ALA A 86 67.36 -75.07 11.82
C ALA A 86 66.07 -75.00 10.97
N GLU A 87 65.27 -76.06 10.96
CA GLU A 87 63.97 -76.09 10.28
C GLU A 87 62.97 -75.11 10.93
N ALA A 88 62.95 -75.02 12.26
CA ALA A 88 62.13 -74.06 12.99
C ALA A 88 62.59 -72.61 12.76
N ALA A 89 63.89 -72.36 12.64
CA ALA A 89 64.43 -71.05 12.27
C ALA A 89 64.02 -70.66 10.84
N ALA A 90 64.15 -71.60 9.89
CA ALA A 90 63.75 -71.37 8.49
C ALA A 90 62.24 -71.14 8.35
N LEU A 91 61.40 -71.86 9.11
CA LEU A 91 59.96 -71.63 9.14
C LEU A 91 59.60 -70.27 9.74
N ARG A 92 60.30 -69.82 10.79
CA ARG A 92 60.11 -68.48 11.37
C ARG A 92 60.52 -67.39 10.41
N GLU A 93 61.63 -67.54 9.68
CA GLU A 93 62.04 -66.57 8.65
C GLU A 93 61.00 -66.47 7.52
N ARG A 94 60.48 -67.60 7.03
CA ARG A 94 59.41 -67.59 6.02
C ARG A 94 58.14 -66.94 6.54
N ALA A 95 57.70 -67.27 7.75
CA ALA A 95 56.51 -66.67 8.36
C ALA A 95 56.67 -65.16 8.56
N VAL A 96 57.86 -64.68 8.91
CA VAL A 96 58.16 -63.24 9.03
C VAL A 96 58.20 -62.56 7.66
N ALA A 97 58.71 -63.23 6.63
CA ALA A 97 58.71 -62.71 5.27
C ALA A 97 57.28 -62.62 4.71
N GLU A 98 56.48 -63.68 4.84
CA GLU A 98 55.07 -63.71 4.42
C GLU A 98 54.23 -62.66 5.15
N ALA A 99 54.36 -62.57 6.49
CA ALA A 99 53.69 -61.51 7.26
C ALA A 99 54.18 -60.10 6.87
N GLY A 100 55.45 -59.96 6.49
CA GLY A 100 56.04 -58.72 6.01
C GLY A 100 55.54 -58.30 4.62
N ASP A 101 55.15 -59.26 3.77
CA ASP A 101 54.58 -59.00 2.45
C ASP A 101 53.08 -58.72 2.56
N GLU A 102 52.31 -59.48 3.36
CA GLU A 102 50.89 -59.19 3.66
C GLU A 102 50.72 -57.80 4.30
N ALA A 103 51.61 -57.42 5.23
CA ALA A 103 51.57 -56.10 5.84
C ALA A 103 51.81 -54.96 4.83
N ARG A 104 52.64 -55.19 3.80
CA ARG A 104 52.86 -54.19 2.74
C ARG A 104 51.65 -54.07 1.81
N GLU A 105 51.03 -55.19 1.47
CA GLU A 105 49.82 -55.22 0.64
C GLU A 105 48.67 -54.46 1.32
N ILE A 106 48.43 -54.72 2.61
CA ILE A 106 47.44 -54.00 3.41
C ILE A 106 47.71 -52.49 3.45
N VAL A 107 48.98 -52.08 3.58
CA VAL A 107 49.35 -50.66 3.62
C VAL A 107 49.14 -49.99 2.26
N GLU A 108 49.45 -50.67 1.16
CA GLU A 108 49.22 -50.13 -0.18
C GLU A 108 47.72 -50.04 -0.52
N ASP A 109 46.92 -51.04 -0.15
CA ASP A 109 45.46 -50.99 -0.30
C ASP A 109 44.82 -49.89 0.54
N ALA A 110 45.28 -49.73 1.79
CA ALA A 110 44.84 -48.64 2.65
C ALA A 110 45.21 -47.27 2.07
N ARG A 111 46.39 -47.14 1.45
CA ARG A 111 46.81 -45.91 0.76
C ARG A 111 45.98 -45.62 -0.49
N ALA A 112 45.68 -46.63 -1.29
CA ALA A 112 44.84 -46.50 -2.47
C ALA A 112 43.42 -46.05 -2.10
N THR A 113 42.82 -46.70 -1.10
CA THR A 113 41.50 -46.35 -0.57
C THR A 113 41.48 -44.94 0.02
N ALA A 114 42.49 -44.57 0.80
CA ALA A 114 42.60 -43.22 1.36
C ALA A 114 42.70 -42.16 0.26
N LYS A 115 43.39 -42.46 -0.85
CA LYS A 115 43.53 -41.55 -1.99
C LYS A 115 42.20 -41.33 -2.72
N GLU A 116 41.40 -42.37 -2.91
CA GLU A 116 40.05 -42.26 -3.50
C GLU A 116 39.12 -41.42 -2.62
N ILE A 117 39.05 -41.73 -1.31
CA ILE A 117 38.21 -40.96 -0.36
C ILE A 117 38.58 -39.47 -0.38
N LEU A 118 39.87 -39.15 -0.46
CA LEU A 118 40.35 -37.76 -0.49
C LEU A 118 40.03 -37.06 -1.82
N ALA A 119 39.99 -37.80 -2.93
CA ALA A 119 39.56 -37.27 -4.23
C ALA A 119 38.05 -36.98 -4.23
N ASP A 120 37.23 -37.91 -3.73
CA ASP A 120 35.78 -37.74 -3.62
C ASP A 120 35.40 -36.60 -2.67
N ALA A 121 36.07 -36.50 -1.52
CA ALA A 121 35.87 -35.40 -0.58
C ALA A 121 36.20 -34.04 -1.19
N ARG A 122 37.25 -33.96 -2.03
CA ARG A 122 37.61 -32.72 -2.74
C ARG A 122 36.59 -32.35 -3.80
N GLU A 123 36.05 -33.32 -4.53
CA GLU A 123 35.06 -33.05 -5.56
C GLU A 123 33.71 -32.64 -4.93
N ALA A 124 33.31 -33.32 -3.86
CA ALA A 124 32.15 -32.93 -3.05
C ALA A 124 32.29 -31.50 -2.51
N ALA A 125 33.46 -31.13 -1.98
CA ALA A 125 33.73 -29.78 -1.49
C ALA A 125 33.57 -28.70 -2.59
N LYS A 126 34.12 -28.94 -3.79
CA LYS A 126 33.97 -28.03 -4.93
C LYS A 126 32.51 -27.87 -5.37
N VAL A 127 31.74 -28.97 -5.38
CA VAL A 127 30.32 -28.92 -5.74
C VAL A 127 29.53 -28.13 -4.71
N THR A 128 29.79 -28.34 -3.41
CA THR A 128 29.14 -27.54 -2.35
C THR A 128 29.49 -26.06 -2.42
N ASP A 129 30.74 -25.71 -2.74
CA ASP A 129 31.14 -24.30 -2.88
C ASP A 129 30.45 -23.64 -4.08
N ARG A 130 30.37 -24.32 -5.23
CA ARG A 130 29.62 -23.82 -6.40
C ARG A 130 28.13 -23.62 -6.10
N LEU A 131 27.49 -24.60 -5.45
CA LEU A 131 26.08 -24.49 -5.07
C LEU A 131 25.84 -23.34 -4.09
N ARG A 132 26.81 -23.07 -3.20
CA ARG A 132 26.74 -21.94 -2.26
C ARG A 132 26.86 -20.60 -2.98
N GLU A 133 27.81 -20.47 -3.90
CA GLU A 133 27.96 -19.28 -4.75
C GLU A 133 26.71 -19.01 -5.59
N ASP A 134 26.12 -20.05 -6.19
CA ASP A 134 24.90 -19.92 -6.98
C ASP A 134 23.70 -19.52 -6.10
N ALA A 135 23.57 -20.08 -4.90
CA ALA A 135 22.52 -19.71 -3.95
C ALA A 135 22.65 -18.25 -3.48
N ASP A 136 23.86 -17.78 -3.22
CA ASP A 136 24.11 -16.39 -2.84
C ASP A 136 23.85 -15.42 -4.01
N ARG A 137 24.19 -15.81 -5.24
CA ARG A 137 23.87 -15.05 -6.45
C ARG A 137 22.35 -14.94 -6.66
N GLN A 138 21.61 -16.04 -6.54
CA GLN A 138 20.15 -16.03 -6.65
C GLN A 138 19.49 -15.17 -5.56
N ARG A 139 19.99 -15.20 -4.32
CA ARG A 139 19.48 -14.31 -3.25
C ARG A 139 19.69 -12.84 -3.58
N ALA A 140 20.85 -12.49 -4.13
CA ALA A 140 21.13 -11.11 -4.54
C ALA A 140 20.20 -10.65 -5.66
N ASP A 141 19.94 -11.52 -6.65
CA ASP A 141 19.03 -11.24 -7.76
C ASP A 141 17.59 -11.06 -7.30
N VAL A 142 17.09 -11.92 -6.40
CA VAL A 142 15.75 -11.79 -5.80
C VAL A 142 15.63 -10.46 -5.05
N SER A 143 16.61 -10.11 -4.22
CA SER A 143 16.60 -8.83 -3.49
C SER A 143 16.64 -7.62 -4.42
N ALA A 144 17.37 -7.69 -5.54
CA ALA A 144 17.38 -6.64 -6.56
C ALA A 144 16.03 -6.52 -7.27
N ALA A 145 15.41 -7.65 -7.64
CA ALA A 145 14.10 -7.69 -8.26
C ALA A 145 13.00 -7.14 -7.34
N GLU A 146 13.01 -7.50 -6.05
CA GLU A 146 12.07 -6.99 -5.04
C GLU A 146 12.20 -5.47 -4.87
N ARG A 147 13.44 -4.94 -4.81
CA ARG A 147 13.67 -3.49 -4.73
C ARG A 147 13.14 -2.77 -5.96
N ARG A 148 13.36 -3.33 -7.15
CA ARG A 148 12.88 -2.76 -8.42
C ARG A 148 11.36 -2.80 -8.52
N LEU A 149 10.74 -3.88 -8.04
CA LEU A 149 9.28 -4.00 -7.94
C LEU A 149 8.71 -2.94 -7.00
N ALA A 150 9.29 -2.75 -5.82
CA ALA A 150 8.87 -1.74 -4.85
C ALA A 150 9.01 -0.32 -5.41
N GLU A 151 10.10 -0.01 -6.12
CA GLU A 151 10.27 1.28 -6.80
C GLU A 151 9.23 1.51 -7.89
N LEU A 152 8.97 0.51 -8.74
CA LEU A 152 7.98 0.59 -9.81
C LEU A 152 6.56 0.76 -9.25
N GLN A 153 6.21 0.00 -8.20
CA GLN A 153 4.94 0.15 -7.49
C GLN A 153 4.79 1.55 -6.89
N ALA A 154 5.83 2.09 -6.25
CA ALA A 154 5.77 3.45 -5.72
C ALA A 154 5.61 4.52 -6.82
N ARG A 155 6.24 4.33 -7.99
CA ARG A 155 6.04 5.22 -9.14
C ARG A 155 4.63 5.13 -9.71
N ILE A 156 4.07 3.92 -9.81
CA ILE A 156 2.70 3.69 -10.25
C ILE A 156 1.71 4.33 -9.28
N VAL A 157 1.88 4.17 -7.97
CA VAL A 157 0.97 4.79 -6.98
C VAL A 157 1.02 6.32 -7.04
N ASN A 158 2.21 6.92 -7.15
CA ASN A 158 2.32 8.37 -7.31
C ASN A 158 1.73 8.86 -8.63
N ALA A 159 1.91 8.09 -9.70
CA ALA A 159 1.32 8.35 -11.01
C ALA A 159 -0.20 8.18 -10.99
N ASP A 160 -0.74 7.19 -10.27
CA ASP A 160 -2.17 6.96 -10.08
C ASP A 160 -2.79 8.06 -9.20
N GLU A 161 -2.10 8.57 -8.18
CA GLU A 161 -2.57 9.71 -7.39
C GLU A 161 -2.63 11.00 -8.23
N THR A 162 -1.71 11.17 -9.18
CA THR A 162 -1.74 12.29 -10.15
C THR A 162 -2.67 12.03 -11.33
N ALA A 163 -2.89 10.78 -11.74
CA ALA A 163 -3.82 10.37 -12.77
C ALA A 163 -5.27 10.37 -12.26
N LEU A 164 -5.56 10.02 -11.00
CA LEU A 164 -6.86 10.26 -10.36
C LEU A 164 -7.25 11.74 -10.34
N LEU A 165 -6.26 12.64 -10.39
CA LEU A 165 -6.47 14.08 -10.56
C LEU A 165 -6.67 14.50 -12.04
N GLN A 166 -6.24 13.69 -13.02
CA GLN A 166 -6.21 14.04 -14.45
C GLN A 166 -7.15 13.22 -15.35
N GLU A 167 -7.27 11.91 -15.14
CA GLU A 167 -8.16 11.00 -15.84
C GLU A 167 -9.53 10.99 -15.18
N ALA A 168 -10.38 11.93 -15.65
CA ALA A 168 -11.81 12.03 -15.40
C ALA A 168 -12.17 12.09 -13.91
N GLY A 169 -12.37 13.29 -13.37
CA GLY A 169 -12.72 13.57 -11.97
C GLY A 169 -14.07 13.00 -11.46
N ILE A 170 -14.44 11.79 -11.85
CA ILE A 170 -15.53 10.99 -11.29
C ILE A 170 -14.90 10.13 -10.19
N TYR A 171 -15.26 10.42 -8.94
CA TYR A 171 -14.84 9.61 -7.81
C TYR A 171 -15.42 8.19 -7.93
N ALA A 172 -14.55 7.18 -7.99
CA ALA A 172 -14.96 5.79 -7.95
C ALA A 172 -15.31 5.38 -6.51
N TYR A 173 -16.61 5.32 -6.21
CA TYR A 173 -17.12 4.82 -4.94
C TYR A 173 -16.79 3.33 -4.76
N ARG A 174 -16.31 2.96 -3.57
CA ARG A 174 -16.01 1.55 -3.25
C ARG A 174 -17.22 0.85 -2.68
N HIS A 175 -18.11 1.59 -2.03
CA HIS A 175 -19.33 1.07 -1.45
C HIS A 175 -20.56 1.50 -2.25
N VAL A 176 -21.57 0.62 -2.36
CA VAL A 176 -22.80 0.81 -3.15
C VAL A 176 -23.87 1.67 -2.43
N LEU A 177 -23.50 2.38 -1.35
CA LEU A 177 -24.48 3.14 -0.56
C LEU A 177 -24.91 4.40 -1.31
N GLN A 178 -26.18 4.74 -1.19
CA GLN A 178 -26.82 5.74 -2.05
C GLN A 178 -26.73 7.17 -1.50
N ASP A 179 -26.63 7.34 -0.18
CA ASP A 179 -26.68 8.63 0.49
C ASP A 179 -25.75 8.69 1.71
N ALA A 180 -25.43 9.92 2.14
CA ALA A 180 -24.55 10.17 3.27
C ALA A 180 -25.06 9.58 4.60
N ILE A 181 -26.37 9.39 4.77
CA ILE A 181 -26.96 8.81 5.99
C ILE A 181 -26.66 7.31 6.04
N ALA A 182 -26.84 6.60 4.94
CA ALA A 182 -26.57 5.18 4.81
C ALA A 182 -25.07 4.88 5.07
N TYR A 183 -24.18 5.73 4.54
CA TYR A 183 -22.75 5.71 4.86
C TYR A 183 -22.47 5.89 6.35
N ARG A 184 -23.12 6.88 6.99
CA ARG A 184 -22.97 7.13 8.43
C ARG A 184 -23.44 5.95 9.27
N SER A 185 -24.61 5.39 8.98
CA SER A 185 -25.13 4.20 9.69
C SER A 185 -24.21 3.00 9.54
N ARG A 186 -23.62 2.79 8.35
CA ARG A 186 -22.65 1.73 8.13
C ARG A 186 -21.34 1.97 8.88
N LEU A 187 -20.85 3.21 8.95
CA LEU A 187 -19.70 3.60 9.77
C LEU A 187 -19.96 3.34 11.25
N ASP A 188 -21.14 3.66 11.76
CA ASP A 188 -21.50 3.41 13.16
C ASP A 188 -21.52 1.90 13.47
N THR A 189 -22.08 1.08 12.56
CA THR A 189 -22.03 -0.39 12.68
C THR A 189 -20.59 -0.91 12.72
N LEU A 190 -19.73 -0.40 11.83
CA LEU A 190 -18.33 -0.82 11.74
C LEU A 190 -17.53 -0.38 12.98
N ARG A 191 -17.81 0.80 13.54
CA ARG A 191 -17.22 1.25 14.80
C ARG A 191 -17.59 0.33 15.96
N ASP A 192 -18.81 -0.18 15.98
CA ASP A 192 -19.23 -1.13 17.01
C ASP A 192 -18.59 -2.51 16.83
N GLU A 193 -18.38 -2.97 15.58
CA GLU A 193 -17.56 -4.14 15.27
C GLU A 193 -16.12 -3.99 15.80
N ILE A 194 -15.46 -2.86 15.52
CA ILE A 194 -14.10 -2.54 15.99
C ILE A 194 -14.02 -2.53 17.53
N LYS A 195 -15.01 -1.90 18.19
CA LYS A 195 -15.11 -1.91 19.67
C LYS A 195 -15.30 -3.33 20.20
N SER A 196 -16.12 -4.15 19.55
CA SER A 196 -16.37 -5.53 19.95
C SER A 196 -15.10 -6.37 19.87
N LEU A 197 -14.34 -6.28 18.77
CA LEU A 197 -13.05 -6.95 18.61
C LEU A 197 -12.03 -6.56 19.69
N THR A 198 -12.02 -5.28 20.07
CA THR A 198 -11.17 -4.77 21.15
C THR A 198 -11.58 -5.34 22.52
N ARG A 199 -12.88 -5.33 22.84
CA ARG A 199 -13.40 -5.84 24.12
C ARG A 199 -13.22 -7.35 24.26
N ALA A 200 -13.39 -8.10 23.16
CA ALA A 200 -13.20 -9.54 23.11
C ALA A 200 -11.72 -9.97 23.11
N GLY A 201 -10.77 -9.01 23.09
CA GLY A 201 -9.33 -9.32 23.05
C GLY A 201 -8.86 -9.92 21.72
N ARG A 202 -9.64 -9.79 20.64
CA ARG A 202 -9.34 -10.34 19.31
C ARG A 202 -8.58 -9.38 18.40
N ALA A 203 -8.33 -8.16 18.85
CA ALA A 203 -7.61 -7.13 18.08
C ALA A 203 -6.10 -7.41 17.94
N VAL A 204 -5.52 -8.18 18.88
CA VAL A 204 -4.09 -8.50 18.92
C VAL A 204 -3.92 -10.01 19.08
N HIS A 205 -3.05 -10.60 18.29
CA HIS A 205 -2.55 -11.94 18.50
C HIS A 205 -1.23 -11.88 19.28
N ALA A 206 -1.09 -12.70 20.31
CA ALA A 206 0.12 -12.84 21.10
C ALA A 206 0.23 -14.27 21.63
N THR A 207 1.46 -14.76 21.85
CA THR A 207 1.69 -16.10 22.44
C THR A 207 1.69 -16.02 23.97
N THR A 208 1.00 -16.95 24.63
CA THR A 208 0.84 -16.97 26.10
C THR A 208 1.78 -17.90 26.84
N ASP A 209 2.58 -18.69 26.13
CA ASP A 209 3.48 -19.71 26.70
C ASP A 209 4.82 -19.12 27.22
N TRP A 210 4.86 -17.81 27.42
CA TRP A 210 6.02 -17.07 27.88
C TRP A 210 6.14 -17.09 29.41
N THR A 211 7.35 -17.34 29.93
CA THR A 211 7.67 -17.22 31.36
C THR A 211 8.59 -16.04 31.61
N VAL A 212 8.36 -15.31 32.70
CA VAL A 212 9.26 -14.27 33.20
C VAL A 212 9.70 -14.70 34.59
N ASN A 213 11.01 -14.79 34.83
CA ASN A 213 11.57 -15.27 36.10
C ASN A 213 11.01 -16.65 36.54
N GLY A 214 10.72 -17.54 35.58
CA GLY A 214 10.09 -18.84 35.85
C GLY A 214 8.58 -18.81 36.10
N SER A 215 7.95 -17.64 36.14
CA SER A 215 6.51 -17.45 36.36
C SER A 215 5.75 -17.27 35.04
N LYS A 216 4.87 -18.24 34.72
CA LYS A 216 3.91 -18.12 33.59
C LYS A 216 2.93 -16.96 33.81
N ARG A 217 2.51 -16.72 35.05
CA ARG A 217 1.53 -15.67 35.37
C ARG A 217 2.10 -14.27 35.13
N GLU A 218 3.37 -14.06 35.46
CA GLU A 218 4.06 -12.80 35.18
C GLU A 218 4.30 -12.59 33.69
N GLY A 219 4.70 -13.65 32.96
CA GLY A 219 4.81 -13.61 31.51
C GLY A 219 3.50 -13.25 30.83
N GLN A 220 2.39 -13.87 31.20
CA GLN A 220 1.06 -13.53 30.70
C GLN A 220 0.66 -12.08 31.00
N LYS A 221 0.99 -11.57 32.20
CA LYS A 221 0.74 -10.17 32.55
C LYS A 221 1.52 -9.23 31.64
N MET A 222 2.80 -9.50 31.45
CA MET A 222 3.68 -8.70 30.60
C MET A 222 3.17 -8.67 29.15
N VAL A 223 2.84 -9.83 28.58
CA VAL A 223 2.28 -9.93 27.22
C VAL A 223 0.99 -9.12 27.08
N ARG A 224 0.08 -9.17 28.07
CA ARG A 224 -1.14 -8.36 28.08
C ARG A 224 -0.85 -6.86 28.10
N ASP A 225 0.07 -6.41 28.95
CA ASP A 225 0.41 -4.99 29.10
C ASP A 225 1.05 -4.45 27.81
N PHE A 226 1.98 -5.19 27.20
CA PHE A 226 2.57 -4.84 25.91
C PHE A 226 1.56 -4.88 24.76
N SER A 227 0.68 -5.88 24.71
CA SER A 227 -0.38 -5.97 23.69
C SER A 227 -1.30 -4.74 23.75
N LYS A 228 -1.65 -4.30 24.97
CA LYS A 228 -2.47 -3.09 25.18
C LYS A 228 -1.75 -1.82 24.74
N LEU A 229 -0.44 -1.72 24.99
CA LEU A 229 0.37 -0.58 24.56
C LEU A 229 0.47 -0.53 23.03
N MET A 230 0.77 -1.64 22.38
CA MET A 230 0.88 -1.74 20.92
C MET A 230 -0.46 -1.45 20.24
N LEU A 231 -1.56 -2.00 20.76
CA LEU A 231 -2.90 -1.69 20.24
C LEU A 231 -3.25 -0.20 20.38
N ARG A 232 -2.86 0.45 21.48
CA ARG A 232 -3.06 1.89 21.65
C ARG A 232 -2.28 2.69 20.61
N ALA A 233 -1.03 2.33 20.34
CA ALA A 233 -0.22 2.98 19.31
C ALA A 233 -0.84 2.82 17.92
N TYR A 234 -1.28 1.61 17.57
CA TYR A 234 -1.98 1.35 16.33
C TYR A 234 -3.28 2.16 16.19
N ASN A 235 -4.11 2.18 17.23
CA ASN A 235 -5.38 2.93 17.22
C ASN A 235 -5.14 4.44 17.09
N ALA A 236 -4.08 4.98 17.70
CA ALA A 236 -3.75 6.40 17.54
C ALA A 236 -3.44 6.75 16.07
N GLU A 237 -2.70 5.89 15.37
CA GLU A 237 -2.43 6.06 13.95
C GLU A 237 -3.70 5.94 13.11
N ALA A 238 -4.52 4.94 13.42
CA ALA A 238 -5.75 4.70 12.70
C ALA A 238 -6.76 5.86 12.92
N ASP A 239 -6.85 6.41 14.13
CA ASP A 239 -7.75 7.53 14.45
C ASP A 239 -7.26 8.83 13.81
N TYR A 240 -5.94 9.03 13.73
CA TYR A 240 -5.35 10.09 12.95
C TYR A 240 -5.72 9.98 11.46
N ALA A 241 -5.63 8.78 10.88
CA ALA A 241 -5.99 8.53 9.49
C ALA A 241 -7.47 8.85 9.21
N VAL A 242 -8.40 8.42 10.08
CA VAL A 242 -9.83 8.76 9.98
C VAL A 242 -10.05 10.28 10.07
N ARG A 243 -9.42 10.95 11.05
CA ARG A 243 -9.61 12.40 11.29
C ARG A 243 -9.03 13.27 10.17
N SER A 244 -7.89 12.87 9.62
CA SER A 244 -7.20 13.60 8.54
C SER A 244 -7.64 13.17 7.14
N MET A 245 -8.67 12.31 7.05
CA MET A 245 -9.13 11.71 5.80
C MET A 245 -9.55 12.78 4.79
N ARG A 246 -9.10 12.57 3.56
CA ARG A 246 -9.61 13.19 2.36
C ARG A 246 -9.74 12.11 1.29
N PRO A 247 -10.74 12.16 0.40
CA PRO A 247 -10.96 11.11 -0.59
C PRO A 247 -9.71 10.78 -1.43
N TYR A 248 -8.95 11.79 -1.83
CA TYR A 248 -7.69 11.65 -2.58
C TYR A 248 -6.50 11.11 -1.77
N ARG A 249 -6.58 11.04 -0.43
CA ARG A 249 -5.50 10.55 0.44
C ARG A 249 -5.68 9.10 0.88
N LEU A 250 -6.79 8.45 0.48
CA LEU A 250 -7.19 7.13 0.99
C LEU A 250 -6.04 6.13 0.91
N THR A 251 -5.45 5.94 -0.26
CA THR A 251 -4.34 5.01 -0.51
C THR A 251 -3.16 5.29 0.42
N SER A 252 -2.66 6.54 0.44
CA SER A 252 -1.55 6.94 1.31
C SER A 252 -1.80 6.70 2.81
N LEU A 253 -3.04 6.84 3.27
CA LEU A 253 -3.43 6.62 4.67
C LEU A 253 -3.58 5.14 5.00
N VAL A 254 -4.08 4.34 4.06
CA VAL A 254 -4.13 2.87 4.16
C VAL A 254 -2.71 2.31 4.22
N ASP A 255 -1.80 2.75 3.35
CA ASP A 255 -0.39 2.33 3.35
C ASP A 255 0.32 2.68 4.66
N ARG A 256 0.05 3.87 5.20
CA ARG A 256 0.60 4.27 6.51
C ARG A 256 0.10 3.34 7.62
N LEU A 257 -1.18 2.95 7.58
CA LEU A 257 -1.75 2.01 8.54
C LEU A 257 -1.13 0.61 8.42
N TYR A 258 -0.87 0.12 7.20
CA TYR A 258 -0.11 -1.11 6.95
C TYR A 258 1.30 -1.04 7.54
N LYS A 259 2.04 0.05 7.29
CA LYS A 259 3.40 0.24 7.84
C LYS A 259 3.41 0.30 9.37
N SER A 260 2.40 0.91 9.97
CA SER A 260 2.22 0.91 11.44
C SER A 260 2.02 -0.51 11.97
N ARG A 261 1.17 -1.31 11.32
CA ARG A 261 0.97 -2.73 11.64
C ARG A 261 2.27 -3.54 11.56
N GLU A 262 3.04 -3.38 10.49
CA GLU A 262 4.33 -4.07 10.34
C GLU A 262 5.35 -3.67 11.40
N THR A 263 5.42 -2.37 11.72
CA THR A 263 6.32 -1.85 12.76
C THR A 263 5.99 -2.47 14.11
N ILE A 264 4.70 -2.57 14.45
CA ILE A 264 4.23 -3.23 15.66
C ILE A 264 4.61 -4.72 15.66
N ALA A 265 4.45 -5.42 14.55
CA ALA A 265 4.83 -6.84 14.45
C ALA A 265 6.35 -7.03 14.62
N LYS A 266 7.17 -6.12 14.07
CA LYS A 266 8.64 -6.12 14.25
C LYS A 266 9.03 -5.89 15.71
N LEU A 267 8.46 -4.87 16.36
CA LEU A 267 8.72 -4.57 17.78
C LEU A 267 8.18 -5.66 18.72
N GLY A 268 7.09 -6.32 18.31
CA GLY A 268 6.43 -7.40 19.05
C GLY A 268 6.99 -8.79 18.79
N ALA A 269 7.99 -8.94 17.91
CA ALA A 269 8.43 -10.23 17.38
C ALA A 269 8.82 -11.24 18.47
N THR A 270 9.58 -10.81 19.49
CA THR A 270 10.02 -11.67 20.61
C THR A 270 8.86 -12.28 21.38
N MET A 271 7.74 -11.58 21.48
CA MET A 271 6.53 -12.03 22.19
C MET A 271 5.44 -12.52 21.22
N HIS A 272 5.77 -12.60 19.92
CA HIS A 272 4.83 -12.88 18.84
C HIS A 272 3.57 -11.98 18.86
N ILE A 273 3.73 -10.72 19.26
CA ILE A 273 2.64 -9.73 19.30
C ILE A 273 2.44 -9.14 17.90
N ARG A 274 1.23 -9.27 17.35
CA ARG A 274 0.83 -8.67 16.07
C ARG A 274 -0.63 -8.23 16.08
N ILE A 275 -0.95 -7.18 15.33
CA ILE A 275 -2.35 -6.80 15.09
C ILE A 275 -3.02 -7.88 14.23
N SER A 276 -4.22 -8.32 14.63
CA SER A 276 -4.96 -9.35 13.90
C SER A 276 -5.42 -8.87 12.53
N ASP A 277 -5.49 -9.79 11.57
CA ASP A 277 -5.94 -9.49 10.20
C ASP A 277 -7.37 -8.97 10.19
N GLU A 278 -8.25 -9.59 10.99
CA GLU A 278 -9.65 -9.18 11.16
C GLU A 278 -9.77 -7.72 11.62
N PHE A 279 -9.01 -7.33 12.65
CA PHE A 279 -9.04 -5.96 13.18
C PHE A 279 -8.42 -4.95 12.23
N HIS A 280 -7.30 -5.31 11.60
CA HIS A 280 -6.66 -4.45 10.61
C HIS A 280 -7.59 -4.18 9.43
N ASN A 281 -8.20 -5.24 8.86
CA ASN A 281 -9.14 -5.12 7.75
C ASN A 281 -10.39 -4.31 8.14
N ALA A 282 -10.89 -4.42 9.36
CA ALA A 282 -11.98 -3.56 9.85
C ALA A 282 -11.61 -2.08 9.86
N ARG A 283 -10.37 -1.74 10.25
CA ARG A 283 -9.87 -0.35 10.22
C ARG A 283 -9.61 0.15 8.81
N VAL A 284 -9.14 -0.70 7.89
CA VAL A 284 -9.02 -0.34 6.46
C VAL A 284 -10.40 -0.03 5.87
N ARG A 285 -11.41 -0.89 6.11
CA ARG A 285 -12.80 -0.61 5.70
C ARG A 285 -13.34 0.69 6.28
N GLU A 286 -12.94 1.06 7.50
CA GLU A 286 -13.36 2.33 8.11
C GLU A 286 -12.77 3.52 7.35
N LEU A 287 -11.51 3.44 6.92
CA LEU A 287 -10.88 4.48 6.09
C LEU A 287 -11.58 4.60 4.73
N GLU A 288 -11.79 3.48 4.04
CA GLU A 288 -12.48 3.44 2.74
C GLU A 288 -13.89 4.04 2.83
N LEU A 289 -14.67 3.59 3.81
CA LEU A 289 -16.04 4.06 4.01
C LEU A 289 -16.10 5.54 4.44
N THR A 290 -15.10 6.01 5.20
CA THR A 290 -14.99 7.42 5.57
C THR A 290 -14.68 8.28 4.34
N ALA A 291 -13.81 7.82 3.44
CA ALA A 291 -13.50 8.51 2.19
C ALA A 291 -14.75 8.66 1.32
N ASP A 292 -15.48 7.56 1.09
CA ASP A 292 -16.72 7.56 0.32
C ASP A 292 -17.79 8.48 0.95
N TYR A 293 -17.96 8.42 2.28
CA TYR A 293 -18.89 9.28 3.02
C TYR A 293 -18.58 10.77 2.83
N LEU A 294 -17.31 11.16 2.95
CA LEU A 294 -16.91 12.56 2.79
C LEU A 294 -17.17 13.06 1.38
N GLN A 295 -16.83 12.25 0.37
CA GLN A 295 -17.13 12.58 -1.02
C GLN A 295 -18.64 12.77 -1.22
N LYS A 296 -19.45 11.80 -0.78
CA LYS A 296 -20.91 11.84 -0.95
C LYS A 296 -21.55 13.05 -0.27
N LYS A 297 -21.07 13.39 0.93
CA LYS A 297 -21.52 14.57 1.67
C LYS A 297 -21.19 15.87 0.92
N ASP A 298 -20.01 15.96 0.31
CA ASP A 298 -19.62 17.15 -0.46
C ASP A 298 -20.46 17.27 -1.75
N GLU A 299 -20.73 16.16 -2.44
CA GLU A 299 -21.63 16.12 -3.60
C GLU A 299 -23.05 16.57 -3.26
N GLU A 300 -23.65 16.03 -2.18
CA GLU A 300 -24.98 16.41 -1.73
C GLU A 300 -25.04 17.90 -1.32
N LYS A 301 -23.98 18.40 -0.68
CA LYS A 301 -23.87 19.80 -0.28
C LYS A 301 -23.80 20.74 -1.49
N GLU A 302 -23.02 20.38 -2.52
CA GLU A 302 -22.96 21.16 -3.76
C GLU A 302 -24.30 21.10 -4.51
N ALA A 303 -24.93 19.93 -4.61
CA ALA A 303 -26.26 19.79 -5.21
C ALA A 303 -27.31 20.66 -4.49
N GLN A 304 -27.29 20.70 -3.15
CA GLN A 304 -28.18 21.55 -2.37
C GLN A 304 -27.90 23.05 -2.60
N ARG A 305 -26.62 23.45 -2.67
CA ARG A 305 -26.25 24.84 -2.98
C ARG A 305 -26.76 25.26 -4.35
N GLU A 306 -26.63 24.39 -5.34
CA GLU A 306 -27.12 24.63 -6.70
C GLU A 306 -28.64 24.71 -6.76
N ALA A 307 -29.36 23.82 -6.08
CA ALA A 307 -30.82 23.87 -5.99
C ALA A 307 -31.29 25.21 -5.39
N ARG A 308 -30.70 25.62 -4.26
CA ARG A 308 -31.00 26.93 -3.63
C ARG A 308 -30.65 28.11 -4.52
N ALA A 309 -29.60 28.02 -5.31
CA ALA A 309 -29.23 29.08 -6.25
C ALA A 309 -30.25 29.20 -7.39
N ARG A 310 -30.74 28.07 -7.91
CA ARG A 310 -31.82 28.02 -8.91
C ARG A 310 -33.13 28.60 -8.36
N GLU A 311 -33.55 28.16 -7.18
CA GLU A 311 -34.76 28.67 -6.52
C GLU A 311 -34.70 30.19 -6.31
N ARG A 312 -33.54 30.74 -5.92
CA ARG A 312 -33.35 32.18 -5.76
C ARG A 312 -33.43 32.92 -7.10
N GLU A 313 -32.84 32.38 -8.14
CA GLU A 313 -32.90 32.98 -9.48
C GLU A 313 -34.34 32.96 -10.02
N GLU A 314 -35.06 31.85 -9.86
CA GLU A 314 -36.47 31.73 -10.26
C GLU A 314 -37.35 32.73 -9.51
N ALA A 315 -37.14 32.88 -8.19
CA ALA A 315 -37.85 33.87 -7.38
C ALA A 315 -37.50 35.33 -7.78
N ALA A 316 -36.25 35.60 -8.18
CA ALA A 316 -35.84 36.91 -8.66
C ALA A 316 -36.53 37.25 -9.99
N VAL A 317 -36.51 36.32 -10.96
CA VAL A 317 -37.22 36.45 -12.24
C VAL A 317 -38.71 36.71 -12.01
N GLN A 318 -39.37 35.95 -11.14
CA GLN A 318 -40.79 36.13 -10.86
C GLN A 318 -41.09 37.53 -10.31
N ARG A 319 -40.30 38.00 -9.34
CA ARG A 319 -40.46 39.34 -8.76
C ARG A 319 -40.26 40.44 -9.78
N GLU A 320 -39.33 40.26 -10.72
CA GLU A 320 -39.05 41.24 -11.77
C GLU A 320 -40.22 41.32 -12.77
N LEU A 321 -40.74 40.16 -13.19
CA LEU A 321 -41.94 40.08 -14.03
C LEU A 321 -43.16 40.72 -13.33
N ASP A 322 -43.38 40.40 -12.06
CA ASP A 322 -44.50 40.96 -11.29
C ASP A 322 -44.40 42.48 -11.16
N ARG A 323 -43.21 43.01 -10.84
CA ARG A 323 -42.96 44.46 -10.76
C ARG A 323 -43.22 45.16 -12.09
N GLN A 324 -42.74 44.58 -13.20
CA GLN A 324 -42.95 45.16 -14.52
C GLN A 324 -44.43 45.12 -14.90
N ARG A 325 -45.12 44.02 -14.61
CA ARG A 325 -46.56 43.89 -14.82
C ARG A 325 -47.35 44.91 -14.03
N GLU A 326 -47.02 45.11 -12.76
CA GLU A 326 -47.66 46.14 -11.91
C GLU A 326 -47.41 47.55 -12.42
N LYS A 327 -46.21 47.85 -12.89
CA LYS A 327 -45.87 49.15 -13.47
C LYS A 327 -46.71 49.42 -14.73
N LEU A 328 -46.71 48.49 -15.68
CA LEU A 328 -47.48 48.62 -16.93
C LEU A 328 -48.99 48.74 -16.65
N ASN A 329 -49.54 47.97 -15.71
CA ASN A 329 -50.96 48.08 -15.34
C ASN A 329 -51.32 49.44 -14.72
N LYS A 330 -50.43 50.04 -13.93
CA LYS A 330 -50.63 51.39 -13.39
C LYS A 330 -50.60 52.45 -14.49
N GLU A 331 -49.67 52.33 -15.43
CA GLU A 331 -49.58 53.22 -16.60
C GLU A 331 -50.82 53.07 -17.49
N LEU A 332 -51.25 51.85 -17.77
CA LEU A 332 -52.48 51.54 -18.50
C LEU A 332 -53.69 52.25 -17.87
N GLY A 333 -53.91 52.07 -16.56
CA GLY A 333 -55.01 52.72 -15.84
C GLY A 333 -54.93 54.25 -15.84
N HIS A 334 -53.72 54.82 -15.77
CA HIS A 334 -53.51 56.27 -15.84
C HIS A 334 -53.90 56.83 -17.22
N TYR A 335 -53.45 56.19 -18.29
CA TYR A 335 -53.73 56.63 -19.66
C TYR A 335 -55.18 56.38 -20.07
N GLN A 336 -55.80 55.29 -19.62
CA GLN A 336 -57.24 55.03 -19.82
C GLN A 336 -58.09 56.14 -19.20
N ALA A 337 -57.83 56.52 -17.94
CA ALA A 337 -58.54 57.60 -17.28
C ALA A 337 -58.28 58.97 -17.92
N ALA A 338 -57.08 59.21 -18.46
CA ALA A 338 -56.77 60.43 -19.20
C ALA A 338 -57.51 60.49 -20.55
N LEU A 339 -57.59 59.36 -21.26
CA LEU A 339 -58.31 59.23 -22.52
C LEU A 339 -59.82 59.48 -22.35
N GLU A 340 -60.43 58.93 -21.30
CA GLU A 340 -61.84 59.19 -20.97
C GLU A 340 -62.11 60.70 -20.81
N ARG A 341 -61.25 61.41 -20.08
CA ARG A 341 -61.37 62.87 -19.88
C ARG A 341 -61.19 63.68 -21.17
N LEU A 342 -60.34 63.25 -22.09
CA LEU A 342 -60.17 63.93 -23.39
C LEU A 342 -61.36 63.68 -24.32
N ARG A 343 -61.91 62.46 -24.30
CA ARG A 343 -63.15 62.12 -25.03
C ARG A 343 -64.34 62.93 -24.52
N GLU A 344 -64.48 63.10 -23.20
CA GLU A 344 -65.51 63.96 -22.60
C GLU A 344 -65.38 65.44 -23.01
N ARG A 345 -64.16 65.92 -23.26
CA ARG A 345 -63.86 67.29 -23.70
C ARG A 345 -63.97 67.50 -25.20
N GLY A 346 -64.18 66.44 -25.98
CA GLY A 346 -64.28 66.50 -27.45
C GLY A 346 -62.95 66.73 -28.18
N ASP A 347 -61.81 66.51 -27.53
CA ASP A 347 -60.49 66.63 -28.15
C ASP A 347 -60.09 65.33 -28.86
N ALA A 348 -60.49 65.21 -30.13
CA ALA A 348 -60.24 64.02 -30.94
C ALA A 348 -58.75 63.82 -31.29
N GLY A 349 -57.96 64.89 -31.34
CA GLY A 349 -56.53 64.82 -31.65
C GLY A 349 -55.73 64.25 -30.48
N GLY A 350 -55.93 64.78 -29.29
CA GLY A 350 -55.29 64.27 -28.06
C GLY A 350 -55.74 62.85 -27.69
N ALA A 351 -57.00 62.48 -27.99
CA ALA A 351 -57.50 61.13 -27.78
C ALA A 351 -56.76 60.09 -28.65
N ALA A 352 -56.51 60.39 -29.92
CA ALA A 352 -55.81 59.48 -30.83
C ALA A 352 -54.35 59.23 -30.41
N GLU A 353 -53.65 60.25 -29.92
CA GLU A 353 -52.28 60.10 -29.39
C GLU A 353 -52.24 59.21 -28.13
N LEU A 354 -53.23 59.34 -27.24
CA LEU A 354 -53.32 58.49 -26.05
C LEU A 354 -53.73 57.05 -26.37
N GLU A 355 -54.56 56.84 -27.40
CA GLU A 355 -54.90 55.50 -27.89
C GLU A 355 -53.68 54.77 -28.46
N ALA A 356 -52.82 55.47 -29.21
CA ALA A 356 -51.56 54.90 -29.71
C ALA A 356 -50.63 54.47 -28.55
N LYS A 357 -50.49 55.32 -27.52
CA LYS A 357 -49.70 54.99 -26.32
C LYS A 357 -50.28 53.81 -25.53
N LEU A 358 -51.61 53.71 -25.44
CA LEU A 358 -52.26 52.57 -24.79
C LEU A 358 -51.98 51.27 -25.55
N ALA A 359 -52.05 51.28 -26.88
CA ALA A 359 -51.70 50.12 -27.68
C ALA A 359 -50.24 49.67 -27.49
N GLU A 360 -49.29 50.60 -27.37
CA GLU A 360 -47.88 50.29 -27.05
C GLU A 360 -47.72 49.65 -25.66
N ILE A 361 -48.47 50.14 -24.66
CA ILE A 361 -48.45 49.57 -23.30
C ILE A 361 -49.09 48.17 -23.28
N GLU A 362 -50.18 47.97 -24.02
CA GLU A 362 -50.85 46.67 -24.17
C GLU A 362 -49.95 45.63 -24.84
N ASP A 363 -49.23 46.00 -25.92
CA ASP A 363 -48.24 45.14 -26.57
C ASP A 363 -47.08 44.79 -25.62
N SER A 364 -46.59 45.77 -24.86
CA SER A 364 -45.56 45.55 -23.84
C SER A 364 -46.03 44.60 -22.73
N LEU A 365 -47.29 44.71 -22.30
CA LEU A 365 -47.88 43.81 -21.32
C LEU A 365 -47.98 42.39 -21.89
N GLN A 366 -48.40 42.25 -23.14
CA GLN A 366 -48.47 40.97 -23.83
C GLN A 366 -47.09 40.31 -23.98
N ASP A 367 -46.02 41.07 -24.25
CA ASP A 367 -44.65 40.53 -24.28
C ASP A 367 -44.24 39.99 -22.90
N VAL A 368 -44.49 40.74 -21.82
CA VAL A 368 -44.19 40.30 -20.44
C VAL A 368 -44.96 39.02 -20.10
N GLU A 369 -46.24 38.93 -20.45
CA GLU A 369 -47.05 37.73 -20.23
C GLU A 369 -46.59 36.54 -21.07
N SER A 370 -46.22 36.79 -22.32
CA SER A 370 -45.66 35.77 -23.22
C SER A 370 -44.35 35.19 -22.68
N ARG A 371 -43.49 36.04 -22.11
CA ARG A 371 -42.25 35.62 -21.44
C ARG A 371 -42.51 34.86 -20.14
N ALA A 372 -43.49 35.29 -19.36
CA ALA A 372 -43.88 34.58 -18.14
C ALA A 372 -44.45 33.18 -18.46
N ALA A 373 -45.21 33.05 -19.55
CA ALA A 373 -45.80 31.79 -19.99
C ALA A 373 -44.77 30.82 -20.61
N ASN A 374 -43.78 31.34 -21.35
CA ASN A 374 -42.78 30.52 -22.00
C ASN A 374 -41.46 30.44 -21.22
N VAL A 375 -41.31 29.37 -20.41
CA VAL A 375 -40.11 29.09 -19.63
C VAL A 375 -38.82 28.91 -20.45
N ARG A 376 -38.93 28.74 -21.78
CA ARG A 376 -37.77 28.60 -22.67
C ARG A 376 -37.27 29.94 -23.21
N THR A 377 -38.07 31.01 -23.11
CA THR A 377 -37.69 32.34 -23.58
C THR A 377 -36.73 33.02 -22.61
N GLY A 378 -35.72 33.72 -23.14
CA GLY A 378 -34.76 34.44 -22.34
C GLY A 378 -33.58 34.95 -23.15
N TYR A 379 -32.50 35.28 -22.45
CA TYR A 379 -31.25 35.74 -23.04
C TYR A 379 -30.14 34.71 -22.83
N VAL A 380 -29.42 34.37 -23.89
CA VAL A 380 -28.14 33.67 -23.81
C VAL A 380 -27.04 34.71 -23.73
N TYR A 381 -26.15 34.59 -22.75
CA TYR A 381 -25.03 35.50 -22.55
C TYR A 381 -23.70 34.78 -22.68
N VAL A 382 -22.72 35.51 -23.21
CA VAL A 382 -21.30 35.08 -23.27
C VAL A 382 -20.48 36.12 -22.54
N ILE A 383 -19.79 35.69 -21.48
CA ILE A 383 -19.01 36.58 -20.62
C ILE A 383 -17.61 36.03 -20.37
N SER A 384 -16.63 36.89 -20.15
CA SER A 384 -15.27 36.51 -19.78
C SER A 384 -14.74 37.37 -18.65
N ASN A 385 -13.67 36.90 -18.01
CA ASN A 385 -12.97 37.67 -16.98
C ASN A 385 -11.47 37.38 -17.10
N ILE A 386 -10.78 38.23 -17.85
CA ILE A 386 -9.34 38.07 -18.10
C ILE A 386 -8.54 38.09 -16.81
N GLY A 387 -8.93 38.93 -15.85
CA GLY A 387 -8.18 39.08 -14.61
C GLY A 387 -8.26 37.87 -13.68
N ALA A 388 -9.34 37.09 -13.76
CA ALA A 388 -9.52 35.88 -12.96
C ALA A 388 -9.14 34.60 -13.69
N PHE A 389 -9.42 34.51 -15.00
CA PHE A 389 -9.37 33.25 -15.75
C PHE A 389 -8.48 33.29 -17.00
N GLY A 390 -7.89 34.45 -17.33
CA GLY A 390 -7.15 34.64 -18.58
C GLY A 390 -8.06 34.85 -19.80
N ASP A 391 -7.45 34.91 -20.97
CA ASP A 391 -8.08 35.28 -22.26
C ASP A 391 -8.78 34.13 -22.99
N ARG A 392 -8.57 32.88 -22.56
CA ARG A 392 -9.11 31.68 -23.21
C ARG A 392 -10.14 30.94 -22.37
N ILE A 393 -10.82 31.65 -21.46
CA ILE A 393 -11.93 31.09 -20.68
C ILE A 393 -13.14 32.00 -20.80
N VAL A 394 -14.24 31.41 -21.26
CA VAL A 394 -15.55 32.06 -21.37
C VAL A 394 -16.59 31.29 -20.57
N LYS A 395 -17.58 32.01 -20.07
CA LYS A 395 -18.81 31.45 -19.53
C LYS A 395 -19.94 31.66 -20.52
N ILE A 396 -20.65 30.58 -20.84
CA ILE A 396 -21.84 30.58 -21.67
C ILE A 396 -23.01 30.17 -20.79
N GLY A 397 -23.99 31.06 -20.61
CA GLY A 397 -25.16 30.76 -19.78
C GLY A 397 -26.41 31.44 -20.33
N MET A 398 -27.54 31.23 -19.65
CA MET A 398 -28.78 31.90 -19.98
C MET A 398 -29.47 32.50 -18.76
N THR A 399 -30.33 33.49 -18.98
CA THR A 399 -31.17 34.09 -17.97
C THR A 399 -32.56 34.37 -18.53
N ARG A 400 -33.57 34.28 -17.66
CA ARG A 400 -34.96 34.60 -17.97
C ARG A 400 -35.36 35.99 -17.45
N ARG A 401 -34.41 36.75 -16.88
CA ARG A 401 -34.64 38.11 -16.42
C ARG A 401 -35.01 39.03 -17.58
N LEU A 402 -35.77 40.08 -17.28
CA LEU A 402 -36.07 41.14 -18.24
C LEU A 402 -34.82 41.99 -18.47
N GLU A 403 -34.04 42.22 -17.41
CA GLU A 403 -32.75 42.93 -17.42
C GLU A 403 -31.57 41.94 -17.31
N PRO A 404 -31.05 41.40 -18.42
CA PRO A 404 -30.02 40.37 -18.39
C PRO A 404 -28.65 40.89 -17.91
N LEU A 405 -28.37 42.19 -18.00
CA LEU A 405 -27.12 42.79 -17.53
C LEU A 405 -27.00 42.76 -16.00
N GLU A 406 -28.09 42.99 -15.27
CA GLU A 406 -28.13 42.87 -13.81
C GLU A 406 -27.70 41.48 -13.35
N ARG A 407 -28.12 40.43 -14.09
CA ARG A 407 -27.68 39.06 -13.81
C ARG A 407 -26.15 38.90 -13.95
N VAL A 408 -25.54 39.50 -14.97
CA VAL A 408 -24.09 39.45 -15.16
C VAL A 408 -23.36 40.19 -14.04
N TYR A 409 -23.88 41.32 -13.58
CA TYR A 409 -23.32 42.05 -12.44
C TYR A 409 -23.39 41.26 -11.13
N GLU A 410 -24.52 40.59 -10.86
CA GLU A 410 -24.65 39.70 -9.71
C GLU A 410 -23.66 38.53 -9.74
N LEU A 411 -23.45 37.93 -10.91
CA LEU A 411 -22.47 36.86 -11.11
C LEU A 411 -21.04 37.35 -10.85
N SER A 412 -20.76 38.62 -11.15
CA SER A 412 -19.46 39.25 -10.92
C SER A 412 -19.17 39.49 -9.44
N GLY A 413 -20.15 40.03 -8.69
CA GLY A 413 -19.92 40.57 -7.34
C GLY A 413 -19.60 39.55 -6.24
N ALA A 414 -19.88 38.26 -6.44
CA ALA A 414 -19.78 37.25 -5.37
C ALA A 414 -18.67 36.21 -5.57
N ALA A 415 -18.09 36.09 -6.76
CA ALA A 415 -17.31 34.91 -7.13
C ALA A 415 -15.91 35.18 -7.69
N VAL A 416 -15.64 36.41 -8.16
CA VAL A 416 -14.43 36.75 -8.90
C VAL A 416 -13.88 38.13 -8.49
N PRO A 417 -12.56 38.36 -8.59
CA PRO A 417 -11.92 39.61 -8.16
C PRO A 417 -12.20 40.82 -9.06
N PHE A 418 -12.61 40.60 -10.31
CA PHE A 418 -12.93 41.64 -11.29
C PHE A 418 -14.31 41.40 -11.87
N ARG A 419 -14.97 42.44 -12.41
CA ARG A 419 -16.24 42.25 -13.13
C ARG A 419 -16.07 41.42 -14.41
N PHE A 420 -17.13 40.71 -14.78
CA PHE A 420 -17.19 40.05 -16.08
C PHE A 420 -17.37 41.08 -17.21
N ASP A 421 -16.64 40.90 -18.29
CA ASP A 421 -16.87 41.56 -19.57
C ASP A 421 -17.94 40.80 -20.35
N VAL A 422 -18.88 41.53 -20.96
CA VAL A 422 -19.96 40.97 -21.78
C VAL A 422 -19.55 40.98 -23.25
N HIS A 423 -19.56 39.81 -23.87
CA HIS A 423 -19.24 39.64 -25.29
C HIS A 423 -20.47 39.52 -26.15
N ALA A 424 -21.52 38.86 -25.66
CA ALA A 424 -22.78 38.70 -26.37
C ALA A 424 -23.95 38.63 -25.40
N LEU A 425 -25.08 39.19 -25.82
CA LEU A 425 -26.39 39.08 -25.18
C LEU A 425 -27.44 38.85 -26.26
N ILE A 426 -27.97 37.63 -26.33
CA ILE A 426 -28.83 37.20 -27.44
C ILE A 426 -30.19 36.82 -26.89
N PHE A 427 -31.20 37.60 -27.25
CA PHE A 427 -32.59 37.23 -26.99
C PHE A 427 -33.00 36.05 -27.86
N SER A 428 -33.62 35.04 -27.26
CA SER A 428 -34.19 33.90 -27.97
C SER A 428 -35.51 33.47 -27.35
N LYS A 429 -36.49 33.15 -28.20
CA LYS A 429 -37.74 32.49 -27.78
C LYS A 429 -37.50 31.06 -27.26
N ASP A 430 -36.36 30.49 -27.63
CA ASP A 430 -35.85 29.21 -27.14
C ASP A 430 -34.37 29.34 -26.69
N ALA A 431 -34.13 30.11 -25.63
CA ALA A 431 -32.81 30.29 -25.04
C ALA A 431 -32.25 28.98 -24.46
N VAL A 432 -33.13 28.10 -23.94
CA VAL A 432 -32.75 26.77 -23.42
C VAL A 432 -32.18 25.89 -24.55
N GLY A 433 -32.81 25.87 -25.71
CA GLY A 433 -32.33 25.12 -26.87
C GLY A 433 -30.97 25.62 -27.35
N LEU A 434 -30.83 26.94 -27.52
CA LEU A 434 -29.60 27.57 -27.98
C LEU A 434 -28.42 27.36 -27.01
N GLU A 435 -28.66 27.51 -25.71
CA GLU A 435 -27.64 27.28 -24.67
C GLU A 435 -27.18 25.82 -24.66
N ALA A 436 -28.12 24.87 -24.74
CA ALA A 436 -27.81 23.45 -24.80
C ALA A 436 -27.01 23.07 -26.05
N GLU A 437 -27.26 23.71 -27.20
CA GLU A 437 -26.50 23.52 -28.43
C GLU A 437 -25.04 23.99 -28.29
N LEU A 438 -24.84 25.21 -27.76
CA LEU A 438 -23.49 25.74 -27.49
C LEU A 438 -22.74 24.84 -26.51
N HIS A 439 -23.41 24.40 -25.45
CA HIS A 439 -22.83 23.51 -24.45
C HIS A 439 -22.43 22.15 -25.00
N ARG A 440 -23.19 21.62 -25.98
CA ARG A 440 -22.82 20.39 -26.70
C ARG A 440 -21.64 20.65 -27.64
N HIS A 441 -21.63 21.78 -28.35
CA HIS A 441 -20.55 22.14 -29.26
C HIS A 441 -19.21 22.28 -28.55
N PHE A 442 -19.20 22.94 -27.38
CA PHE A 442 -18.01 23.15 -26.56
C PHE A 442 -17.79 22.08 -25.48
N ALA A 443 -18.49 20.93 -25.54
CA ALA A 443 -18.45 19.92 -24.48
C ALA A 443 -17.04 19.40 -24.18
N SER A 444 -16.23 19.16 -25.21
CA SER A 444 -14.83 18.73 -25.08
C SER A 444 -13.91 19.80 -24.48
N GLN A 445 -14.31 21.07 -24.55
CA GLN A 445 -13.56 22.22 -24.05
C GLN A 445 -14.03 22.66 -22.66
N ARG A 446 -14.87 21.89 -21.95
CA ARG A 446 -15.31 22.25 -20.59
C ARG A 446 -14.13 22.38 -19.63
N VAL A 447 -14.13 23.45 -18.85
CA VAL A 447 -13.15 23.65 -17.76
C VAL A 447 -13.44 22.67 -16.63
N ASN A 448 -14.71 22.49 -16.28
CA ASN A 448 -15.13 21.52 -15.27
C ASN A 448 -15.71 20.26 -15.94
N GLN A 449 -14.93 19.18 -15.92
CA GLN A 449 -15.31 17.88 -16.49
C GLN A 449 -16.18 17.04 -15.53
N VAL A 450 -16.25 17.43 -14.25
CA VAL A 450 -16.98 16.69 -13.21
C VAL A 450 -18.39 17.23 -13.05
N ASN A 451 -18.51 18.56 -12.98
CA ASN A 451 -19.77 19.25 -12.83
C ASN A 451 -20.08 20.07 -14.09
N SER A 452 -20.89 19.47 -14.97
CA SER A 452 -21.33 20.07 -16.23
C SER A 452 -22.25 21.29 -16.05
N ARG A 453 -22.78 21.55 -14.85
CA ARG A 453 -23.55 22.76 -14.54
C ARG A 453 -22.64 23.97 -14.30
N LYS A 454 -21.33 23.79 -14.24
CA LYS A 454 -20.34 24.88 -14.24
C LYS A 454 -19.92 25.16 -15.68
N GLU A 455 -20.57 26.14 -16.27
CA GLU A 455 -20.62 26.38 -17.72
C GLU A 455 -19.45 27.26 -18.19
N PHE A 456 -18.23 26.90 -17.79
CA PHE A 456 -16.99 27.55 -18.23
C PHE A 456 -16.30 26.67 -19.26
N PHE A 457 -15.78 27.28 -20.32
CA PHE A 457 -15.20 26.60 -21.47
C PHE A 457 -13.87 27.23 -21.85
N TYR A 458 -12.91 26.38 -22.24
CA TYR A 458 -11.63 26.74 -22.87
C TYR A 458 -11.87 27.17 -24.32
N ALA A 459 -12.41 28.38 -24.48
CA ALA A 459 -12.72 29.01 -25.75
C ALA A 459 -12.53 30.52 -25.64
N THR A 460 -12.36 31.16 -26.79
CA THR A 460 -12.33 32.62 -26.93
C THR A 460 -13.73 33.14 -27.28
N PRO A 461 -14.02 34.42 -27.00
CA PRO A 461 -15.28 35.03 -27.42
C PRO A 461 -15.56 34.86 -28.92
N VAL A 462 -14.52 34.99 -29.75
CA VAL A 462 -14.58 34.84 -31.21
C VAL A 462 -15.07 33.46 -31.63
N GLU A 463 -14.53 32.40 -31.03
CA GLU A 463 -14.97 31.03 -31.32
C GLU A 463 -16.45 30.82 -30.97
N VAL A 464 -16.92 31.43 -29.87
CA VAL A 464 -18.33 31.36 -29.48
C VAL A 464 -19.22 32.15 -30.43
N ARG A 465 -18.79 33.34 -30.90
CA ARG A 465 -19.50 34.11 -31.93
C ARG A 465 -19.69 33.29 -33.21
N ASP A 466 -18.62 32.64 -33.66
CA ASP A 466 -18.67 31.85 -34.90
C ASP A 466 -19.61 30.64 -34.76
N ALA A 467 -19.71 30.06 -33.57
CA ALA A 467 -20.72 29.05 -33.24
C ALA A 467 -22.14 29.64 -33.21
N LEU A 468 -22.33 30.80 -32.60
CA LEU A 468 -23.62 31.50 -32.54
C LEU A 468 -24.15 31.87 -33.92
N HIS A 469 -23.31 32.33 -34.85
CA HIS A 469 -23.71 32.59 -36.24
C HIS A 469 -24.27 31.35 -36.94
N ARG A 470 -23.78 30.15 -36.61
CA ARG A 470 -24.27 28.89 -37.18
C ARG A 470 -25.62 28.48 -36.60
N PHE A 471 -25.87 28.73 -35.31
CA PHE A 471 -27.03 28.22 -34.59
C PHE A 471 -28.20 29.21 -34.48
N ALA A 472 -27.91 30.50 -34.27
CA ALA A 472 -28.93 31.55 -34.09
C ALA A 472 -29.27 32.32 -35.38
N GLY A 473 -28.56 32.05 -36.49
CA GLY A 473 -28.73 32.75 -37.76
C GLY A 473 -28.21 34.19 -37.75
N GLN A 474 -28.71 35.03 -38.67
CA GLN A 474 -28.27 36.43 -38.87
C GLN A 474 -28.99 37.45 -37.97
N HIS A 475 -29.71 37.03 -36.92
CA HIS A 475 -30.38 37.97 -36.03
C HIS A 475 -29.32 38.75 -35.24
N LEU A 476 -29.42 40.08 -35.33
CA LEU A 476 -28.41 41.09 -34.98
C LEU A 476 -27.61 40.71 -33.72
N ILE A 477 -26.37 40.26 -33.92
CA ILE A 477 -25.43 39.98 -32.84
C ILE A 477 -24.69 41.29 -32.56
N GLU A 478 -25.11 42.04 -31.55
CA GLU A 478 -24.18 42.98 -30.92
C GLU A 478 -23.11 42.14 -30.22
N PHE A 479 -21.92 42.09 -30.83
CA PHE A 479 -20.80 41.31 -30.34
C PHE A 479 -19.61 42.21 -30.01
N THR A 480 -19.16 42.15 -28.77
CA THR A 480 -17.93 42.81 -28.33
C THR A 480 -16.79 41.80 -28.35
N GLU A 481 -15.89 41.92 -29.32
CA GLU A 481 -14.77 40.99 -29.47
C GLU A 481 -13.72 41.16 -28.38
N GLU A 482 -13.26 42.40 -28.17
CA GLU A 482 -12.24 42.70 -27.17
C GLU A 482 -12.87 43.05 -25.81
N PRO A 483 -12.57 42.31 -24.74
CA PRO A 483 -13.02 42.67 -23.39
C PRO A 483 -12.39 43.99 -22.94
N GLN A 484 -13.16 44.83 -22.26
CA GLN A 484 -12.68 46.13 -21.79
C GLN A 484 -11.85 46.00 -20.51
N ALA A 485 -12.14 45.02 -19.65
CA ALA A 485 -11.33 44.64 -18.48
C ALA A 485 -10.77 45.85 -17.71
N LEU A 486 -11.60 46.89 -17.51
CA LEU A 486 -11.13 48.22 -17.10
C LEU A 486 -10.43 48.18 -15.74
N GLU A 487 -11.06 47.52 -14.76
CA GLU A 487 -10.51 47.37 -13.41
C GLU A 487 -9.17 46.63 -13.43
N TRP A 488 -9.07 45.53 -14.17
CA TRP A 488 -7.84 44.74 -14.28
C TRP A 488 -6.70 45.49 -14.97
N ARG A 489 -6.99 46.19 -16.09
CA ARG A 489 -5.98 47.01 -16.79
C ARG A 489 -5.49 48.17 -15.90
N ALA A 490 -6.39 48.79 -15.15
CA ALA A 490 -6.04 49.83 -14.18
C ALA A 490 -5.13 49.28 -13.05
N SER A 491 -5.43 48.07 -12.53
CA SER A 491 -4.58 47.43 -11.52
C SER A 491 -3.16 47.14 -12.03
N ARG A 492 -3.00 46.71 -13.29
CA ARG A 492 -1.68 46.48 -13.91
C ARG A 492 -0.90 47.76 -14.15
N ASN A 493 -1.57 48.84 -14.53
CA ASN A 493 -0.93 50.14 -14.73
C ASN A 493 -0.49 50.79 -13.40
N GLY A 494 -1.16 50.47 -12.29
CA GLY A 494 -0.76 50.88 -10.94
C GLY A 494 0.56 50.26 -10.47
N GLU A 495 0.89 49.03 -10.89
CA GLU A 495 2.18 48.40 -10.58
C GLU A 495 3.35 49.04 -11.35
N ALA A 496 3.11 49.53 -12.57
CA ALA A 496 4.15 50.20 -13.37
C ALA A 496 4.51 51.61 -12.87
N GLY A 497 3.63 52.26 -12.10
CA GLY A 497 3.86 53.60 -11.52
C GLY A 497 4.41 53.61 -10.10
N GLY A 498 4.57 52.44 -9.46
CA GLY A 498 4.86 52.33 -8.02
C GLY A 498 6.31 51.98 -7.63
N THR A 499 7.24 51.89 -8.57
CA THR A 499 8.67 51.59 -8.28
C THR A 499 9.52 52.85 -8.16
N ALA A 500 9.11 53.78 -7.30
CA ALA A 500 10.03 54.72 -6.66
C ALA A 500 9.99 54.46 -5.15
N ARG A 501 10.88 53.58 -4.67
CA ARG A 501 11.14 53.43 -3.24
C ARG A 501 11.77 54.73 -2.74
N PRO A 502 11.20 55.46 -1.76
CA PRO A 502 11.89 56.56 -1.12
C PRO A 502 12.76 55.97 0.00
N GLY A 503 14.07 55.99 -0.17
CA GLY A 503 14.99 55.65 0.92
C GLY A 503 16.32 55.11 0.44
N GLU A 504 17.19 55.99 -0.05
CA GLU A 504 18.64 55.94 0.15
C GLU A 504 19.28 57.19 -0.46
N ALA A 505 19.27 58.29 0.29
CA ALA A 505 20.16 59.42 0.05
C ALA A 505 20.28 60.24 1.33
N LEU A 506 21.16 59.82 2.25
CA LEU A 506 21.89 60.77 3.11
C LEU A 506 23.15 60.09 3.67
N THR A 507 24.22 60.16 2.89
CA THR A 507 25.60 60.15 3.38
C THR A 507 26.35 61.26 2.67
N ARG A 508 26.32 62.46 3.25
CA ARG A 508 27.47 63.34 3.49
C ARG A 508 27.03 64.60 4.20
#